data_AF-A0AA39LRM7-F1
#
_entry.id   AF-A0AA39LRM7-F1
#
_cell.length_a   1.000
_cell.length_b   1.000
_cell.length_c   1.000
_cell.angle_alpha   90.00
_cell.angle_beta   90.00
_cell.angle_gamma   90.00
#
_symmetry.space_group_name_H-M   'P 1'
#
loop_
_entity.id
_entity.type
_entity.pdbx_description
1 polymer ?
#
loop_
_entity_poly.entity_id
_entity_poly.type
_entity_poly.pdbx_seq_one_letter_code
_entity_poly.pdbx_strand_id
1 'polypeptide(L)'
;MKFTDLLDRFPQFYVKYMTSSESKTLVSPQRTRIERVDRICAESGGGCYVVSDFVDSKTNEAWRAIHSEKATNSSQMESHFSRAALIVQNDTTSSKDWSVDHTTILAQYIAVMAALPFATGSLLKAKPTILSIGLGGGVLDMFLHTARPKFEVTVVESDPTIIDIAHKWFGVEETTNRKTVNDSGIDFLSNTVKNDRYRIPPWTPDSFRSGRQYDVVFVDACDLSSDNVTCPSAPFLDRANIADISDSLPTSGDVVVNVVARSDLTEKLYDRRRHHEPVERSRQRIRAEGVAEDC
;
A
#
# COMPACT_ATOMS: atom_id res chain seq x y z
N MET A 1 -27.56 -14.67 11.86
CA MET A 1 -27.27 -13.25 11.58
C MET A 1 -27.69 -13.02 10.14
N LYS A 2 -28.70 -12.18 9.89
CA LYS A 2 -29.29 -12.06 8.54
C LYS A 2 -28.40 -11.13 7.71
N PHE A 3 -28.26 -11.41 6.41
CA PHE A 3 -27.44 -10.62 5.47
C PHE A 3 -27.86 -9.14 5.42
N THR A 4 -29.10 -8.85 5.83
CA THR A 4 -29.67 -7.51 5.98
C THR A 4 -29.05 -6.71 7.14
N ASP A 5 -28.59 -7.37 8.20
CA ASP A 5 -28.01 -6.70 9.38
C ASP A 5 -26.58 -6.21 9.12
N LEU A 6 -25.93 -6.71 8.06
CA LEU A 6 -24.59 -6.28 7.64
C LEU A 6 -24.66 -4.91 6.95
N LEU A 7 -25.72 -4.65 6.18
CA LEU A 7 -25.91 -3.42 5.39
C LEU A 7 -26.27 -2.20 6.26
N ASP A 8 -26.96 -2.40 7.38
CA ASP A 8 -27.28 -1.31 8.32
C ASP A 8 -26.07 -0.81 9.14
N ARG A 9 -24.94 -1.55 9.10
CA ARG A 9 -23.67 -1.15 9.73
C ARG A 9 -22.62 -0.66 8.73
N PHE A 10 -22.90 -0.67 7.43
CA PHE A 10 -22.14 0.09 6.45
C PHE A 10 -22.50 1.56 6.67
N PRO A 11 -21.69 2.33 7.41
CA PRO A 11 -22.17 3.58 7.94
C PRO A 11 -22.32 4.56 6.79
N GLN A 12 -23.14 5.57 7.06
CA GLN A 12 -23.58 6.71 6.26
C GLN A 12 -22.46 7.59 5.64
N PHE A 13 -21.24 7.04 5.50
CA PHE A 13 -20.08 7.62 4.86
C PHE A 13 -20.28 7.88 3.36
N TYR A 14 -21.03 7.04 2.65
CA TYR A 14 -21.14 7.18 1.20
C TYR A 14 -22.06 8.34 0.76
N VAL A 15 -23.03 8.73 1.59
CA VAL A 15 -24.09 9.68 1.17
C VAL A 15 -23.78 11.13 1.56
N LYS A 16 -22.95 11.38 2.59
CA LYS A 16 -22.62 12.76 2.99
C LYS A 16 -21.58 13.46 2.08
N TYR A 17 -20.88 12.71 1.22
CA TYR A 17 -19.85 13.24 0.33
C TYR A 17 -20.38 13.75 -1.03
N MET A 18 -21.70 13.73 -1.27
CA MET A 18 -22.29 14.22 -2.54
C MET A 18 -22.97 15.59 -2.47
N THR A 19 -23.00 16.30 -1.33
CA THR A 19 -23.67 17.61 -1.26
C THR A 19 -23.00 18.60 -0.32
N SER A 20 -22.04 19.37 -0.82
CA SER A 20 -21.95 20.82 -0.56
C SER A 20 -20.91 21.45 -1.51
N SER A 21 -21.34 21.82 -2.72
CA SER A 21 -20.63 22.83 -3.51
C SER A 21 -21.42 24.13 -3.43
N GLU A 22 -20.95 25.07 -2.62
CA GLU A 22 -21.13 26.48 -2.92
C GLU A 22 -19.73 27.09 -2.97
N SER A 23 -19.06 26.92 -4.11
CA SER A 23 -17.84 27.64 -4.42
C SER A 23 -18.20 28.95 -5.12
N LYS A 24 -17.77 30.06 -4.53
CA LYS A 24 -17.86 31.39 -5.14
C LYS A 24 -16.83 31.47 -6.26
N THR A 25 -17.36 31.78 -7.44
CA THR A 25 -16.76 31.80 -8.77
C THR A 25 -15.42 32.53 -8.87
N LEU A 26 -14.41 31.87 -9.43
CA LEU A 26 -13.35 32.48 -10.25
C LEU A 26 -13.05 31.51 -11.41
N VAL A 27 -13.60 31.79 -12.60
CA VAL A 27 -13.37 31.01 -13.82
C VAL A 27 -12.20 31.67 -14.58
N SER A 28 -11.06 30.98 -14.68
CA SER A 28 -9.91 31.37 -15.51
C SER A 28 -9.81 30.49 -16.78
N PRO A 29 -9.57 31.07 -17.97
CA PRO A 29 -9.46 30.32 -19.23
C PRO A 29 -8.01 29.89 -19.51
N GLN A 30 -7.69 28.59 -19.29
CA GLN A 30 -6.40 27.85 -19.40
C GLN A 30 -5.58 27.82 -18.09
N ARG A 31 -4.87 26.76 -17.68
CA ARG A 31 -4.56 25.40 -18.19
C ARG A 31 -4.13 24.59 -16.95
N THR A 32 -4.30 23.28 -16.91
CA THR A 32 -3.65 22.43 -15.88
C THR A 32 -2.18 22.83 -15.77
N ARG A 33 -1.76 23.30 -14.59
CA ARG A 33 -0.39 23.75 -14.31
C ARG A 33 0.39 22.56 -13.79
N ILE A 34 1.57 22.33 -14.37
CA ILE A 34 2.51 21.31 -13.89
C ILE A 34 3.71 22.05 -13.31
N GLU A 35 4.01 21.79 -12.05
CA GLU A 35 5.17 22.35 -11.37
C GLU A 35 6.12 21.21 -10.98
N ARG A 36 7.37 21.26 -11.46
CA ARG A 36 8.39 20.29 -11.06
C ARG A 36 8.93 20.67 -9.68
N VAL A 37 8.67 19.83 -8.69
CA VAL A 37 9.01 20.08 -7.27
C VAL A 37 10.46 19.75 -6.97
N ASP A 38 10.91 18.57 -7.42
CA ASP A 38 12.26 18.07 -7.14
C ASP A 38 12.68 16.99 -8.16
N ARG A 39 13.98 16.71 -8.21
CA ARG A 39 14.58 15.57 -8.90
C ARG A 39 15.63 14.95 -7.99
N ILE A 40 15.39 13.72 -7.54
CA ILE A 40 16.24 13.04 -6.57
C ILE A 40 16.75 11.73 -7.20
N CYS A 41 18.05 11.48 -7.11
CA CYS A 41 18.68 10.30 -7.69
C CYS A 41 19.30 9.42 -6.61
N ALA A 42 19.19 8.11 -6.78
CA ALA A 42 19.87 7.15 -5.92
C ALA A 42 21.40 7.25 -6.08
N GLU A 43 22.14 7.15 -4.98
CA GLU A 43 23.61 7.33 -4.94
C GLU A 43 24.37 6.30 -5.80
N SER A 44 23.82 5.09 -6.00
CA SER A 44 24.50 3.96 -6.64
C SER A 44 23.84 3.51 -7.96
N GLY A 45 23.41 4.45 -8.81
CA GLY A 45 22.89 4.12 -10.16
C GLY A 45 21.47 3.53 -10.18
N GLY A 46 20.74 3.58 -9.06
CA GLY A 46 19.35 3.14 -8.93
C GLY A 46 18.36 3.85 -9.85
N GLY A 47 18.73 5.04 -10.35
CA GLY A 47 17.90 5.86 -11.24
C GLY A 47 17.55 7.17 -10.56
N CYS A 48 16.73 7.98 -11.24
CA CYS A 48 16.26 9.25 -10.71
C CYS A 48 14.75 9.29 -10.70
N TYR A 49 14.22 9.89 -9.65
CA TYR A 49 12.82 10.14 -9.45
C TYR A 49 12.52 11.62 -9.59
N VAL A 50 11.38 11.91 -10.19
CA VAL A 50 10.88 13.27 -10.37
C VAL A 50 9.62 13.42 -9.55
N VAL A 51 9.61 14.46 -8.72
CA VAL A 51 8.40 14.87 -7.99
C VAL A 51 7.79 16.05 -8.74
N SER A 52 6.50 15.97 -9.05
CA SER A 52 5.78 17.03 -9.76
C SER A 52 4.38 17.20 -9.22
N ASP A 53 3.94 18.44 -9.16
CA ASP A 53 2.58 18.83 -8.80
C ASP A 53 1.79 19.14 -10.06
N PHE A 54 0.53 18.74 -10.04
CA PHE A 54 -0.43 18.98 -11.09
C PHE A 54 -1.60 19.73 -10.45
N VAL A 55 -1.92 20.90 -10.97
CA VAL A 55 -2.97 21.78 -10.44
C VAL A 55 -3.98 22.04 -11.55
N ASP A 56 -5.22 21.61 -11.34
CA ASP A 56 -6.34 21.96 -12.18
C ASP A 56 -7.16 23.07 -11.50
N SER A 57 -6.91 24.30 -11.93
CA SER A 57 -7.60 25.50 -11.44
C SER A 57 -9.08 25.56 -11.81
N LYS A 58 -9.57 24.72 -12.73
CA LYS A 58 -10.99 24.65 -13.07
C LYS A 58 -11.77 23.79 -12.09
N THR A 59 -11.20 22.65 -11.69
CA THR A 59 -11.83 21.73 -10.74
C THR A 59 -11.43 22.01 -9.30
N ASN A 60 -10.45 22.89 -9.08
CA ASN A 60 -9.82 23.13 -7.78
C ASN A 60 -9.26 21.83 -7.19
N GLU A 61 -8.68 21.00 -8.05
CA GLU A 61 -8.02 19.76 -7.68
C GLU A 61 -6.52 19.90 -7.91
N ALA A 62 -5.72 19.33 -7.01
CA ALA A 62 -4.30 19.24 -7.20
C ALA A 62 -3.76 17.92 -6.65
N TRP A 63 -2.69 17.42 -7.25
CA TRP A 63 -2.00 16.24 -6.77
C TRP A 63 -0.50 16.30 -6.99
N ARG A 64 0.24 15.70 -6.08
CA ARG A 64 1.68 15.47 -6.19
C ARG A 64 1.93 14.04 -6.64
N ALA A 65 2.84 13.86 -7.58
CA ALA A 65 3.17 12.57 -8.14
C ALA A 65 4.67 12.26 -8.09
N ILE A 66 5.00 10.98 -7.97
CA ILE A 66 6.37 10.47 -8.18
C ILE A 66 6.42 9.75 -9.52
N HIS A 67 7.46 10.06 -10.29
CA HIS A 67 7.77 9.44 -11.57
C HIS A 67 9.20 8.87 -11.52
N SER A 68 9.39 7.64 -11.99
CA SER A 68 10.73 7.05 -12.22
C SER A 68 11.16 7.31 -13.66
N GLU A 69 12.33 7.93 -13.85
CA GLU A 69 12.86 8.21 -15.20
C GLU A 69 13.20 6.92 -15.98
N LYS A 70 13.46 5.80 -15.28
CA LYS A 70 13.71 4.49 -15.90
C LYS A 70 12.44 3.76 -16.36
N ALA A 71 11.32 4.05 -15.71
CA ALA A 71 10.07 3.32 -15.91
C ALA A 71 9.22 3.87 -17.08
N THR A 72 9.80 4.61 -18.04
CA THR A 72 9.01 5.29 -19.07
C THR A 72 9.50 5.19 -20.50
N ASN A 73 8.51 5.03 -21.39
CA ASN A 73 8.56 5.35 -22.80
C ASN A 73 7.69 6.61 -23.05
N SER A 74 8.34 7.77 -23.16
CA SER A 74 7.94 9.09 -23.73
C SER A 74 6.50 9.69 -23.66
N SER A 75 5.45 9.05 -23.12
CA SER A 75 4.11 9.66 -22.95
C SER A 75 3.80 9.98 -21.48
N GLN A 76 3.97 11.26 -21.13
CA GLN A 76 4.30 11.82 -19.83
C GLN A 76 3.22 11.79 -18.70
N MET A 77 2.17 10.98 -18.75
CA MET A 77 1.08 11.04 -17.75
C MET A 77 0.73 9.70 -17.06
N GLU A 78 0.95 8.55 -17.70
CA GLU A 78 0.51 7.24 -17.18
C GLU A 78 1.57 6.48 -16.36
N SER A 79 2.73 7.10 -16.16
CA SER A 79 3.89 6.51 -15.48
C SER A 79 4.03 6.83 -13.99
N HIS A 80 3.07 7.57 -13.43
CA HIS A 80 3.11 7.91 -12.01
C HIS A 80 2.79 6.68 -11.18
N PHE A 81 3.77 6.16 -10.45
CA PHE A 81 3.55 5.02 -9.56
C PHE A 81 2.98 5.45 -8.19
N SER A 82 2.99 6.76 -7.89
CA SER A 82 2.35 7.31 -6.69
C SER A 82 1.73 8.67 -6.99
N ARG A 83 0.51 8.91 -6.48
CA ARG A 83 -0.26 10.17 -6.62
C ARG A 83 -0.99 10.48 -5.31
N ALA A 84 -0.65 11.60 -4.69
CA ALA A 84 -1.27 12.06 -3.44
C ALA A 84 -2.01 13.38 -3.68
N ALA A 85 -3.21 13.54 -3.11
CA ALA A 85 -3.96 14.78 -3.19
C ALA A 85 -3.21 15.92 -2.48
N LEU A 86 -3.32 17.14 -3.00
CA LEU A 86 -2.81 18.35 -2.35
C LEU A 86 -3.98 19.19 -1.83
N ILE A 87 -3.79 19.80 -0.67
CA ILE A 87 -4.70 20.82 -0.16
C ILE A 87 -4.44 22.09 -0.99
N VAL A 88 -5.36 22.42 -1.89
CA VAL A 88 -5.24 23.60 -2.74
C VAL A 88 -5.26 24.85 -1.86
N GLN A 89 -4.16 25.60 -1.93
CA GLN A 89 -4.06 26.92 -1.32
C GLN A 89 -4.17 28.01 -2.39
N ASN A 90 -3.96 29.27 -2.01
CA ASN A 90 -4.00 30.38 -2.96
C ASN A 90 -3.01 30.15 -4.13
N ASP A 91 -3.50 30.14 -5.37
CA ASP A 91 -2.77 29.80 -6.60
C ASP A 91 -1.61 30.77 -6.93
N THR A 92 -1.46 31.84 -6.15
CA THR A 92 -0.33 32.77 -6.28
C THR A 92 0.99 32.23 -5.71
N THR A 93 0.97 31.20 -4.87
CA THR A 93 2.19 30.59 -4.30
C THR A 93 2.65 29.37 -5.11
N SER A 94 3.91 28.98 -4.91
CA SER A 94 4.42 27.71 -5.45
C SER A 94 3.66 26.54 -4.83
N SER A 95 3.22 25.58 -5.64
CA SER A 95 2.52 24.39 -5.13
C SER A 95 3.44 23.48 -4.32
N LYS A 96 4.76 23.68 -4.45
CA LYS A 96 5.80 22.97 -3.70
C LYS A 96 5.56 23.01 -2.19
N ASP A 97 5.07 24.15 -1.70
CA ASP A 97 4.82 24.39 -0.28
C ASP A 97 3.44 23.90 0.19
N TRP A 98 2.60 23.39 -0.72
CA TRP A 98 1.29 22.88 -0.37
C TRP A 98 1.39 21.54 0.36
N SER A 99 0.56 21.38 1.38
CA SER A 99 0.47 20.15 2.16
C SER A 99 -0.28 19.07 1.38
N VAL A 100 0.15 17.83 1.58
CA VAL A 100 -0.57 16.65 1.10
C VAL A 100 -1.84 16.45 1.93
N ASP A 101 -2.95 16.14 1.26
CA ASP A 101 -4.19 15.70 1.89
C ASP A 101 -4.19 14.16 2.02
N HIS A 102 -3.80 13.66 3.20
CA HIS A 102 -3.86 12.22 3.50
C HIS A 102 -5.28 11.71 3.77
N THR A 103 -6.32 12.55 3.72
CA THR A 103 -7.71 12.10 3.86
C THR A 103 -8.34 11.68 2.53
N THR A 104 -7.66 11.97 1.41
CA THR A 104 -8.16 11.73 0.06
C THR A 104 -7.29 10.72 -0.69
N ILE A 105 -7.91 9.63 -1.17
CA ILE A 105 -7.27 8.68 -2.09
C ILE A 105 -7.73 9.00 -3.52
N LEU A 106 -6.78 9.31 -4.39
CA LEU A 106 -7.06 9.58 -5.82
C LEU A 106 -7.04 8.30 -6.67
N ALA A 107 -6.17 7.34 -6.34
CA ALA A 107 -6.00 6.13 -7.11
C ALA A 107 -7.02 5.06 -6.72
N GLN A 108 -7.84 4.61 -7.69
CA GLN A 108 -8.90 3.64 -7.44
C GLN A 108 -8.38 2.32 -6.85
N TYR A 109 -7.22 1.83 -7.30
CA TYR A 109 -6.65 0.59 -6.76
C TYR A 109 -6.30 0.73 -5.27
N ILE A 110 -5.75 1.87 -4.84
CA ILE A 110 -5.47 2.15 -3.42
C ILE A 110 -6.77 2.19 -2.62
N ALA A 111 -7.83 2.79 -3.17
CA ALA A 111 -9.14 2.83 -2.50
C ALA A 111 -9.71 1.42 -2.30
N VAL A 112 -9.60 0.55 -3.31
CA VAL A 112 -10.00 -0.87 -3.20
C VAL A 112 -9.14 -1.59 -2.16
N MET A 113 -7.81 -1.42 -2.20
CA MET A 113 -6.91 -2.04 -1.23
C MET A 113 -7.27 -1.62 0.19
N ALA A 114 -7.46 -0.32 0.45
CA ALA A 114 -7.85 0.19 1.76
C ALA A 114 -9.21 -0.34 2.23
N ALA A 115 -10.18 -0.50 1.33
CA ALA A 115 -11.55 -0.90 1.67
C ALA A 115 -11.70 -2.40 1.97
N LEU A 116 -10.97 -3.27 1.27
CA LEU A 116 -11.13 -4.73 1.36
C LEU A 116 -11.01 -5.26 2.80
N PRO A 117 -10.00 -4.91 3.61
CA PRO A 117 -9.87 -5.40 4.98
C PRO A 117 -10.93 -4.89 5.96
N PHE A 118 -11.66 -3.81 5.62
CA PHE A 118 -12.85 -3.41 6.39
C PHE A 118 -14.05 -4.28 6.04
N ALA A 119 -14.19 -4.66 4.77
CA ALA A 119 -15.30 -5.51 4.32
C ALA A 119 -15.19 -6.94 4.85
N THR A 120 -13.98 -7.49 4.97
CA THR A 120 -13.69 -8.80 5.57
C THR A 120 -13.67 -8.77 7.10
N GLY A 121 -13.45 -7.60 7.70
CA GLY A 121 -13.49 -7.36 9.14
C GLY A 121 -12.13 -7.34 9.84
N SER A 122 -11.02 -7.57 9.14
CA SER A 122 -9.67 -7.59 9.72
C SER A 122 -9.26 -6.25 10.34
N LEU A 123 -9.72 -5.13 9.76
CA LEU A 123 -9.49 -3.78 10.29
C LEU A 123 -10.58 -3.27 11.25
N LEU A 124 -11.57 -4.11 11.61
CA LEU A 124 -12.58 -3.77 12.62
C LEU A 124 -12.11 -4.04 14.06
N LYS A 125 -10.92 -4.63 14.23
CA LYS A 125 -10.28 -4.84 15.53
C LYS A 125 -9.96 -3.49 16.19
N ALA A 126 -9.85 -3.46 17.52
CA ALA A 126 -9.63 -2.21 18.26
C ALA A 126 -8.26 -1.56 17.98
N LYS A 127 -7.24 -2.38 17.71
CA LYS A 127 -5.87 -2.00 17.37
C LYS A 127 -5.29 -3.04 16.40
N PRO A 128 -5.67 -2.99 15.12
CA PRO A 128 -5.15 -3.92 14.14
C PRO A 128 -3.68 -3.61 13.83
N THR A 129 -2.90 -4.66 13.57
CA THR A 129 -1.53 -4.56 13.08
C THR A 129 -1.51 -4.70 11.56
N ILE A 130 -0.83 -3.78 10.88
CA ILE A 130 -0.80 -3.69 9.42
C ILE A 130 0.66 -3.70 8.97
N LEU A 131 0.97 -4.54 8.00
CA LEU A 131 2.20 -4.48 7.22
C LEU A 131 1.88 -3.95 5.83
N SER A 132 2.55 -2.88 5.40
CA SER A 132 2.51 -2.39 4.02
C SER A 132 3.86 -2.58 3.37
N ILE A 133 3.95 -3.37 2.31
CA ILE A 133 5.19 -3.61 1.58
C ILE A 133 5.16 -2.79 0.29
N GLY A 134 6.08 -1.84 0.18
CA GLY A 134 6.04 -0.74 -0.78
C GLY A 134 5.48 0.53 -0.13
N LEU A 135 6.29 1.59 -0.09
CA LEU A 135 5.89 2.89 0.48
C LEU A 135 5.33 3.80 -0.62
N GLY A 136 6.04 3.90 -1.74
CA GLY A 136 5.76 4.91 -2.77
C GLY A 136 5.74 6.32 -2.17
N GLY A 137 4.63 7.05 -2.32
CA GLY A 137 4.43 8.35 -1.66
C GLY A 137 3.72 8.27 -0.31
N GLY A 138 3.54 7.08 0.26
CA GLY A 138 2.88 6.87 1.55
C GLY A 138 1.36 7.01 1.54
N VAL A 139 0.71 6.98 0.37
CA VAL A 139 -0.72 7.31 0.23
C VAL A 139 -1.61 6.35 1.01
N LEU A 140 -1.38 5.04 0.89
CA LEU A 140 -2.19 4.01 1.55
C LEU A 140 -2.01 4.04 3.07
N ASP A 141 -0.77 3.98 3.55
CA ASP A 141 -0.48 3.91 4.98
C ASP A 141 -0.80 5.21 5.72
N MET A 142 -0.52 6.38 5.12
CA MET A 142 -0.88 7.66 5.73
C MET A 142 -2.39 7.88 5.72
N PHE A 143 -3.12 7.40 4.71
CA PHE A 143 -4.59 7.43 4.75
C PHE A 143 -5.15 6.59 5.89
N LEU A 144 -4.68 5.35 6.03
CA LEU A 144 -5.11 4.46 7.12
C LEU A 144 -4.74 5.05 8.49
N HIS A 145 -3.53 5.59 8.62
CA HIS A 145 -3.07 6.22 9.85
C HIS A 145 -3.90 7.47 10.21
N THR A 146 -4.15 8.35 9.24
CA THR A 146 -4.96 9.56 9.41
C THR A 146 -6.40 9.21 9.78
N ALA A 147 -7.01 8.24 9.08
CA ALA A 147 -8.38 7.82 9.33
C ALA A 147 -8.53 7.11 10.68
N ARG A 148 -7.50 6.36 11.12
CA ARG A 148 -7.50 5.57 12.35
C ARG A 148 -6.13 5.60 13.04
N PRO A 149 -5.82 6.65 13.84
CA PRO A 149 -4.50 6.83 14.46
C PRO A 149 -4.05 5.72 15.44
N LYS A 150 -4.97 4.80 15.81
CA LYS A 150 -4.69 3.64 16.67
C LYS A 150 -4.21 2.40 15.89
N PHE A 151 -4.27 2.41 14.56
CA PHE A 151 -3.77 1.31 13.74
C PHE A 151 -2.24 1.28 13.85
N GLU A 152 -1.68 0.10 14.09
CA GLU A 152 -0.24 -0.12 14.15
C GLU A 152 0.26 -0.46 12.75
N VAL A 153 0.79 0.52 12.02
CA VAL A 153 1.20 0.40 10.63
C VAL A 153 2.72 0.33 10.53
N THR A 154 3.23 -0.78 10.00
CA THR A 154 4.63 -0.91 9.60
C THR A 154 4.70 -0.87 8.09
N VAL A 155 5.50 0.03 7.55
CA VAL A 155 5.75 0.13 6.10
C VAL A 155 7.17 -0.32 5.83
N VAL A 156 7.36 -1.21 4.87
CA VAL A 156 8.68 -1.69 4.44
C VAL A 156 8.93 -1.22 3.01
N GLU A 157 10.00 -0.47 2.84
CA GLU A 157 10.44 0.05 1.54
C GLU A 157 11.91 -0.29 1.35
N SER A 158 12.26 -0.75 0.15
CA SER A 158 13.61 -1.19 -0.19
C SER A 158 14.49 -0.07 -0.75
N ASP A 159 13.89 0.96 -1.38
CA ASP A 159 14.62 2.08 -1.94
C ASP A 159 14.68 3.25 -0.93
N PRO A 160 15.86 3.54 -0.32
CA PRO A 160 16.00 4.68 0.58
C PRO A 160 15.64 6.02 -0.07
N THR A 161 15.82 6.14 -1.39
CA THR A 161 15.48 7.36 -2.13
C THR A 161 13.98 7.61 -2.10
N ILE A 162 13.17 6.55 -2.19
CA ILE A 162 11.70 6.65 -2.10
C ILE A 162 11.28 7.04 -0.68
N ILE A 163 11.93 6.49 0.34
CA ILE A 163 11.72 6.88 1.74
C ILE A 163 11.99 8.38 1.92
N ASP A 164 13.14 8.88 1.45
CA ASP A 164 13.49 10.30 1.52
C ASP A 164 12.48 11.18 0.79
N ILE A 165 12.05 10.79 -0.41
CA ILE A 165 11.02 11.51 -1.18
C ILE A 165 9.70 11.57 -0.41
N ALA A 166 9.26 10.43 0.15
CA ALA A 166 7.98 10.33 0.83
C ALA A 166 7.95 11.22 2.08
N HIS A 167 9.02 11.23 2.87
CA HIS A 167 9.15 12.13 4.01
C HIS A 167 9.23 13.59 3.60
N LYS A 168 10.10 13.92 2.62
CA LYS A 168 10.38 15.29 2.24
C LYS A 168 9.21 15.97 1.53
N TRP A 169 8.50 15.22 0.67
CA TRP A 169 7.55 15.81 -0.26
C TRP A 169 6.12 15.28 -0.12
N PHE A 170 5.90 14.14 0.53
CA PHE A 170 4.56 13.57 0.67
C PHE A 170 3.99 13.67 2.07
N GLY A 171 4.71 14.34 2.99
CA GLY A 171 4.28 14.51 4.38
C GLY A 171 4.22 13.20 5.14
N VAL A 172 4.96 12.17 4.72
CA VAL A 172 5.04 10.93 5.49
C VAL A 172 5.73 11.22 6.81
N GLU A 173 5.09 10.83 7.91
CA GLU A 173 5.59 11.07 9.26
C GLU A 173 5.79 9.76 10.02
N GLU A 174 6.81 9.74 10.86
CA GLU A 174 7.08 8.65 11.79
C GLU A 174 6.36 8.93 13.11
N THR A 175 5.40 8.11 13.49
CA THR A 175 4.64 8.27 14.74
C THR A 175 4.82 7.05 15.64
N THR A 176 4.20 7.03 16.82
CA THR A 176 4.23 5.84 17.69
C THR A 176 3.56 4.63 17.03
N ASN A 177 2.53 4.86 16.20
CA ASN A 177 1.71 3.80 15.62
C ASN A 177 1.92 3.65 14.10
N ARG A 178 2.80 4.44 13.46
CA ARG A 178 3.13 4.30 12.05
C ARG A 178 4.63 4.47 11.83
N LYS A 179 5.29 3.46 11.25
CA LYS A 179 6.73 3.42 11.05
C LYS A 179 7.15 2.99 9.65
N THR A 180 8.18 3.62 9.09
CA THR A 180 8.87 3.14 7.88
C THR A 180 10.12 2.36 8.25
N VAL A 181 10.35 1.24 7.57
CA VAL A 181 11.53 0.39 7.68
C VAL A 181 12.19 0.34 6.30
N ASN A 182 13.46 0.71 6.23
CA ASN A 182 14.28 0.49 5.04
C ASN A 182 14.79 -0.96 5.02
N ASP A 183 14.09 -1.86 4.33
CA ASP A 183 14.46 -3.27 4.19
C ASP A 183 13.81 -3.88 2.94
N SER A 184 14.29 -5.06 2.55
CA SER A 184 13.60 -5.91 1.58
C SER A 184 12.33 -6.48 2.22
N GLY A 185 11.18 -6.31 1.57
CA GLY A 185 9.90 -6.81 2.10
C GLY A 185 9.88 -8.33 2.33
N ILE A 186 10.57 -9.10 1.47
CA ILE A 186 10.71 -10.55 1.62
C ILE A 186 11.65 -10.90 2.76
N ASP A 187 12.79 -10.23 2.88
CA ASP A 187 13.73 -10.51 3.97
C ASP A 187 13.11 -10.12 5.31
N PHE A 188 12.39 -9.00 5.36
CA PHE A 188 11.63 -8.58 6.52
C PHE A 188 10.60 -9.64 6.95
N LEU A 189 9.80 -10.17 6.02
CA LEU A 189 8.83 -11.24 6.28
C LEU A 189 9.51 -12.53 6.75
N SER A 190 10.54 -13.01 6.04
CA SER A 190 11.27 -14.22 6.39
C SER A 190 11.86 -14.12 7.80
N ASN A 191 12.48 -12.99 8.14
CA ASN A 191 13.03 -12.75 9.48
C ASN A 191 11.94 -12.70 10.56
N THR A 192 10.78 -12.13 10.23
CA THR A 192 9.61 -12.09 11.10
C THR A 192 9.11 -13.49 11.43
N VAL A 193 8.83 -14.30 10.41
CA VAL A 193 8.20 -15.62 10.57
C VAL A 193 9.14 -16.60 11.27
N LYS A 194 10.43 -16.56 10.95
CA LYS A 194 11.44 -17.46 11.54
C LYS A 194 11.76 -17.11 13.00
N ASN A 195 11.18 -16.04 13.56
CA ASN A 195 11.53 -15.50 14.88
C ASN A 195 13.04 -15.33 15.05
N ASP A 196 13.74 -15.07 13.95
CA ASP A 196 15.19 -14.91 13.99
C ASP A 196 15.44 -13.52 14.57
N ARG A 197 15.48 -13.46 15.91
CA ARG A 197 15.60 -12.22 16.70
C ARG A 197 16.85 -11.42 16.35
N TYR A 198 17.73 -11.98 15.53
CA TYR A 198 19.01 -11.41 15.16
C TYR A 198 18.91 -10.17 14.26
N ARG A 199 17.73 -9.80 13.74
CA ARG A 199 17.61 -8.62 12.87
C ARG A 199 16.32 -7.81 12.95
N ILE A 200 15.52 -7.97 14.01
CA ILE A 200 14.35 -7.11 14.21
C ILE A 200 14.86 -5.74 14.69
N PRO A 201 14.67 -4.64 13.92
CA PRO A 201 15.20 -3.34 14.31
C PRO A 201 14.73 -2.90 15.71
N PRO A 202 15.53 -2.12 16.46
CA PRO A 202 15.18 -1.72 17.83
C PRO A 202 13.81 -1.06 17.94
N TRP A 203 13.37 -0.33 16.91
CA TRP A 203 12.10 0.39 16.86
C TRP A 203 10.89 -0.45 16.46
N THR A 204 11.07 -1.73 16.14
CA THR A 204 9.95 -2.60 15.78
C THR A 204 9.03 -2.74 16.99
N PRO A 205 7.71 -2.52 16.84
CA PRO A 205 6.77 -2.51 17.95
C PRO A 205 6.89 -3.75 18.85
N ASP A 206 6.69 -3.61 20.16
CA ASP A 206 6.74 -4.74 21.11
C ASP A 206 5.73 -5.85 20.76
N SER A 207 4.65 -5.48 20.06
CA SER A 207 3.71 -6.44 19.47
C SER A 207 4.43 -7.45 18.56
N PHE A 208 5.46 -7.02 17.83
CA PHE A 208 6.26 -7.87 16.97
C PHE A 208 7.27 -8.75 17.72
N ARG A 209 7.90 -8.18 18.77
CA ARG A 209 8.83 -8.91 19.65
C ARG A 209 8.15 -10.03 20.44
N SER A 210 6.83 -9.97 20.58
CA SER A 210 6.01 -10.96 21.27
C SER A 210 5.40 -12.03 20.34
N GLY A 211 5.82 -12.09 19.06
CA GLY A 211 5.36 -13.10 18.10
C GLY A 211 3.96 -12.84 17.54
N ARG A 212 3.52 -11.56 17.53
CA ARG A 212 2.20 -11.20 16.99
C ARG A 212 2.24 -11.13 15.48
N GLN A 213 1.30 -11.81 14.85
CA GLN A 213 1.02 -11.78 13.42
C GLN A 213 0.40 -10.42 13.00
N TYR A 214 0.48 -10.10 11.72
CA TYR A 214 -0.22 -8.95 11.14
C TYR A 214 -1.69 -9.29 10.91
N ASP A 215 -2.61 -8.38 11.22
CA ASP A 215 -4.02 -8.55 10.85
C ASP A 215 -4.22 -8.35 9.35
N VAL A 216 -3.40 -7.50 8.72
CA VAL A 216 -3.41 -7.25 7.28
C VAL A 216 -1.99 -7.11 6.74
N VAL A 217 -1.71 -7.75 5.62
CA VAL A 217 -0.50 -7.54 4.80
C VAL A 217 -0.90 -6.97 3.44
N PHE A 218 -0.52 -5.73 3.17
CA PHE A 218 -0.59 -5.12 1.84
C PHE A 218 0.71 -5.38 1.08
N VAL A 219 0.60 -5.84 -0.16
CA VAL A 219 1.74 -5.99 -1.07
C VAL A 219 1.52 -5.05 -2.26
N ASP A 220 2.19 -3.90 -2.24
CA ASP A 220 2.21 -2.86 -3.27
C ASP A 220 3.66 -2.56 -3.72
N ALA A 221 4.45 -3.63 -3.89
CA ALA A 221 5.85 -3.53 -4.31
C ALA A 221 5.96 -3.84 -5.80
N CYS A 222 6.35 -2.86 -6.61
CA CYS A 222 6.49 -3.00 -8.05
C CYS A 222 7.96 -2.99 -8.47
N ASP A 223 8.27 -3.61 -9.62
CA ASP A 223 9.56 -3.40 -10.28
C ASP A 223 9.48 -2.15 -11.18
N LEU A 224 10.25 -1.12 -10.81
CA LEU A 224 10.32 0.16 -11.51
C LEU A 224 11.62 0.33 -12.32
N SER A 225 12.36 -0.76 -12.53
CA SER A 225 13.67 -0.74 -13.22
C SER A 225 13.57 -0.61 -14.74
N SER A 226 12.39 -0.83 -15.32
CA SER A 226 12.11 -0.71 -16.75
C SER A 226 10.71 -0.14 -17.01
N ASP A 227 10.40 0.20 -18.26
CA ASP A 227 9.09 0.69 -18.69
C ASP A 227 7.97 -0.37 -18.62
N ASN A 228 8.34 -1.65 -18.53
CA ASN A 228 7.41 -2.75 -18.30
C ASN A 228 7.21 -3.01 -16.81
N VAL A 229 6.58 -2.05 -16.12
CA VAL A 229 6.29 -2.14 -14.69
C VAL A 229 5.43 -3.36 -14.38
N THR A 230 5.90 -4.21 -13.48
CA THR A 230 5.16 -5.35 -12.95
C THR A 230 4.93 -5.21 -11.45
N CYS A 231 3.71 -5.50 -11.01
CA CYS A 231 3.35 -5.54 -9.60
C CYS A 231 2.58 -6.85 -9.30
N PRO A 232 2.87 -7.54 -8.18
CA PRO A 232 4.01 -7.30 -7.33
C PRO A 232 5.33 -7.67 -8.04
N SER A 233 6.48 -7.28 -7.49
CA SER A 233 7.79 -7.64 -8.03
C SER A 233 8.01 -9.15 -7.98
N ALA A 234 8.89 -9.67 -8.85
CA ALA A 234 9.08 -11.11 -9.05
C ALA A 234 9.30 -11.94 -7.76
N PRO A 235 10.02 -11.46 -6.72
CA PRO A 235 10.15 -12.20 -5.47
C PRO A 235 8.82 -12.55 -4.77
N PHE A 236 7.79 -11.71 -4.89
CA PHE A 236 6.46 -11.98 -4.29
C PHE A 236 5.65 -13.03 -5.05
N LEU A 237 6.17 -13.56 -6.15
CA LEU A 237 5.56 -14.66 -6.90
C LEU A 237 6.14 -16.03 -6.52
N ASP A 238 7.25 -16.06 -5.77
CA ASP A 238 7.88 -17.29 -5.30
C ASP A 238 7.04 -17.98 -4.21
N ARG A 239 6.98 -19.32 -4.23
CA ARG A 239 6.13 -20.10 -3.31
C ARG A 239 6.58 -20.02 -1.86
N ALA A 240 7.89 -20.00 -1.59
CA ALA A 240 8.40 -19.91 -0.23
C ALA A 240 8.07 -18.53 0.35
N ASN A 241 8.23 -17.48 -0.44
CA ASN A 241 7.89 -16.11 -0.05
C ASN A 241 6.38 -15.92 0.20
N ILE A 242 5.53 -16.55 -0.62
CA ILE A 242 4.08 -16.56 -0.39
C ILE A 242 3.72 -17.31 0.90
N ALA A 243 4.44 -18.39 1.22
CA ALA A 243 4.27 -19.11 2.48
C ALA A 243 4.62 -18.21 3.68
N ASP A 244 5.72 -17.45 3.61
CA ASP A 244 6.08 -16.49 4.66
C ASP A 244 5.01 -15.40 4.84
N ILE A 245 4.39 -14.90 3.78
CA ILE A 245 3.24 -13.99 3.90
C ILE A 245 2.09 -14.67 4.64
N SER A 246 1.74 -15.91 4.25
CA SER A 246 0.67 -16.66 4.89
C SER A 246 0.95 -16.93 6.37
N ASP A 247 2.19 -17.25 6.73
CA ASP A 247 2.58 -17.56 8.11
C ASP A 247 2.69 -16.29 8.99
N SER A 248 2.86 -15.13 8.35
CA SER A 248 2.82 -13.82 9.04
C SER A 248 1.40 -13.36 9.42
N LEU A 249 0.36 -14.06 8.95
CA LEU A 249 -1.06 -13.73 9.16
C LEU A 249 -1.77 -14.75 10.07
N PRO A 250 -2.74 -14.32 10.91
CA PRO A 250 -3.65 -15.25 11.56
C PRO A 250 -4.61 -15.85 10.54
N THR A 251 -5.34 -16.89 10.93
CA THR A 251 -6.35 -17.54 10.07
C THR A 251 -7.47 -16.60 9.60
N SER A 252 -7.67 -15.48 10.31
CA SER A 252 -8.65 -14.43 9.98
C SER A 252 -8.02 -13.17 9.40
N GLY A 253 -6.72 -13.20 9.09
CA GLY A 253 -6.01 -12.06 8.53
C GLY A 253 -6.15 -11.99 7.01
N ASP A 254 -5.92 -10.81 6.46
CA ASP A 254 -5.99 -10.58 5.02
C ASP A 254 -4.61 -10.33 4.41
N VAL A 255 -4.40 -10.90 3.21
CA VAL A 255 -3.40 -10.41 2.27
C VAL A 255 -4.12 -9.69 1.14
N VAL A 256 -3.66 -8.48 0.81
CA VAL A 256 -4.19 -7.68 -0.30
C VAL A 256 -3.03 -7.28 -1.20
N VAL A 257 -3.07 -7.70 -2.46
CA VAL A 257 -1.95 -7.57 -3.40
C VAL A 257 -2.37 -6.68 -4.56
N ASN A 258 -1.59 -5.63 -4.83
CA ASN A 258 -1.70 -4.89 -6.09
C ASN A 258 -1.12 -5.75 -7.22
N VAL A 259 -1.91 -5.98 -8.27
CA VAL A 259 -1.50 -6.78 -9.43
C VAL A 259 -1.55 -5.93 -10.69
N VAL A 260 -0.39 -5.71 -11.29
CA VAL A 260 -0.22 -5.07 -12.60
C VAL A 260 0.36 -6.11 -13.56
N ALA A 261 -0.49 -6.64 -14.42
CA ALA A 261 -0.15 -7.62 -15.45
C ALA A 261 -0.17 -6.96 -16.83
N ARG A 262 0.90 -6.23 -17.18
CA ARG A 262 1.06 -5.59 -18.49
C ARG A 262 1.85 -6.42 -19.51
N SER A 263 2.40 -7.56 -19.08
CA SER A 263 3.20 -8.44 -19.92
C SER A 263 2.67 -9.87 -19.96
N ASP A 264 2.85 -10.56 -21.10
CA ASP A 264 2.59 -11.99 -21.29
C ASP A 264 3.22 -12.87 -20.18
N LEU A 265 4.35 -12.42 -19.61
CA LEU A 265 5.04 -13.13 -18.56
C LEU A 265 4.21 -13.17 -17.27
N THR A 266 3.63 -12.03 -16.89
CA THR A 266 2.77 -11.93 -15.70
C THR A 266 1.50 -12.74 -15.90
N GLU A 267 0.83 -12.62 -17.06
CA GLU A 267 -0.35 -13.44 -17.37
C GLU A 267 -0.04 -14.94 -17.31
N LYS A 268 1.06 -15.41 -17.93
CA LYS A 268 1.47 -16.83 -17.91
C LYS A 268 1.85 -17.32 -16.51
N LEU A 269 2.34 -16.45 -15.63
CA LEU A 269 2.66 -16.78 -14.23
C LEU A 269 1.38 -16.96 -13.39
N TYR A 270 0.34 -16.15 -13.62
CA TYR A 270 -0.97 -16.35 -12.99
C TYR A 270 -1.73 -17.53 -13.61
N ASP A 271 -1.58 -17.78 -14.91
CA ASP A 271 -2.28 -18.86 -15.60
C ASP A 271 -1.73 -20.26 -15.24
N ARG A 272 -0.40 -20.39 -15.06
CA ARG A 272 0.21 -21.63 -14.52
C ARG A 272 -0.32 -22.03 -13.16
N ARG A 273 -0.83 -21.09 -12.36
CA ARG A 273 -1.47 -21.38 -11.06
C ARG A 273 -2.91 -21.87 -11.18
N ARG A 274 -3.59 -21.67 -12.32
CA ARG A 274 -4.93 -22.24 -12.58
C ARG A 274 -4.90 -23.72 -13.00
N HIS A 275 -3.73 -24.25 -13.39
CA HIS A 275 -3.59 -25.61 -13.91
C HIS A 275 -2.86 -26.58 -12.97
N HIS A 276 -2.47 -26.13 -11.77
CA HIS A 276 -2.08 -27.03 -10.69
C HIS A 276 -3.21 -27.12 -9.65
N GLU A 277 -3.55 -28.36 -9.29
CA GLU A 277 -4.64 -28.82 -8.42
C GLU A 277 -4.89 -28.01 -7.12
N PRO A 278 -6.09 -28.14 -6.53
CA PRO A 278 -6.42 -27.49 -5.27
C PRO A 278 -5.43 -27.91 -4.18
N VAL A 279 -4.96 -26.94 -3.40
CA VAL A 279 -4.28 -27.20 -2.13
C VAL A 279 -5.32 -27.81 -1.19
N GLU A 280 -5.38 -29.15 -1.13
CA GLU A 280 -6.08 -29.85 -0.06
C GLU A 280 -5.48 -29.41 1.29
N ARG A 281 -6.37 -28.98 2.19
CA ARG A 281 -6.05 -28.52 3.54
C ARG A 281 -5.38 -29.63 4.34
N SER A 282 -4.06 -29.65 4.38
CA SER A 282 -3.27 -30.46 5.31
C SER A 282 -3.23 -29.84 6.72
N ARG A 283 -4.40 -29.67 7.37
CA ARG A 283 -4.50 -29.37 8.82
C ARG A 283 -5.63 -30.09 9.55
N GLN A 284 -6.10 -31.24 9.06
CA GLN A 284 -6.97 -32.14 9.81
C GLN A 284 -6.56 -33.60 9.60
N ARG A 285 -5.56 -34.07 10.36
CA ARG A 285 -5.35 -35.50 10.67
C ARG A 285 -4.36 -35.66 11.84
N ILE A 286 -4.73 -35.13 13.00
CA ILE A 286 -4.27 -35.67 14.30
C ILE A 286 -5.51 -35.69 15.20
N ARG A 287 -6.34 -36.73 15.03
CA ARG A 287 -7.37 -37.26 15.95
C ARG A 287 -8.33 -38.11 15.13
N ALA A 288 -7.96 -39.37 14.88
CA ALA A 288 -8.87 -40.50 14.70
C ALA A 288 -8.08 -41.75 14.25
N GLU A 289 -7.19 -42.24 15.11
CA GLU A 289 -6.90 -43.67 15.23
C GLU A 289 -6.84 -43.87 16.75
N GLY A 290 -7.78 -44.53 17.40
CA GLY A 290 -8.34 -45.82 17.04
C GLY A 290 -7.96 -46.76 18.18
N VAL A 291 -8.59 -46.56 19.33
CA VAL A 291 -8.61 -47.52 20.45
C VAL A 291 -9.46 -48.72 20.01
N ALA A 292 -9.06 -49.93 20.46
CA ALA A 292 -9.73 -51.24 20.35
C ALA A 292 -9.52 -51.96 19.00
N GLU A 293 -9.22 -53.26 18.92
CA GLU A 293 -9.25 -54.38 19.88
C GLU A 293 -8.52 -55.58 19.23
N ASP A 294 -7.69 -56.30 20.01
CA ASP A 294 -7.27 -57.67 19.70
C ASP A 294 -8.09 -58.61 20.61
N CYS A 295 -8.95 -59.42 19.98
CA CYS A 295 -9.53 -60.69 20.44
C CYS A 295 -9.94 -61.49 19.20
#